data_AF-A0A0J9S4N6-F1
#
_entry.id   AF-A0A0J9S4N6-F1
#
_cell.length_a   1.000
_cell.length_b   1.000
_cell.length_c   1.000
_cell.angle_alpha   90.00
_cell.angle_beta   90.00
_cell.angle_gamma   90.00
#
_symmetry.space_group_name_H-M   'P 1'
#
loop_
_entity.id
_entity.type
_entity.pdbx_description
1 polymer ?
#
loop_
_entity_poly.entity_id
_entity_poly.type
_entity_poly.pdbx_seq_one_letter_code
_entity_poly.pdbx_strand_id
1 'polypeptide(L)'
;MSKPNDCSTSFPSLEFYKKLDKKPPYTFVYKPFCQNISTLESDSRYIDLCYKVAQYLTVNSSDNDKKISCNHCNLLIYWIFDQINNISAGDTDKIHVAYPYIGNVMSNIMNKYYDVNKSHCVFDFEVPYDNYWKAKKEFYEYCLDYNEINAKKSLKYPECDKYRNYLTKKTDLLAHFKQILSGNKFKKCPHSDGENLKCNPNDILDELSQLKDFPETRNHLADESSNLFLGLSKKNTATAASVAGVSLLGLTLFKVKRIFIYQFEYLIVLLILSYH
;
A
#
# COMPACT_ATOMS: atom_id res chain seq x y z
N MET A 1 -7.63 35.91 -2.89
CA MET A 1 -7.50 35.47 -4.29
C MET A 1 -6.13 34.85 -4.47
N SER A 2 -6.04 33.52 -4.46
CA SER A 2 -4.77 32.79 -4.68
C SER A 2 -4.38 32.91 -6.15
N LYS A 3 -3.13 33.28 -6.45
CA LYS A 3 -2.65 33.35 -7.84
C LYS A 3 -2.74 31.96 -8.47
N PRO A 4 -3.46 31.75 -9.59
CA PRO A 4 -3.63 30.43 -10.21
C PRO A 4 -2.34 29.84 -10.84
N ASN A 5 -1.24 30.58 -10.81
CA ASN A 5 -0.05 30.32 -11.63
C ASN A 5 1.19 29.96 -10.80
N ASP A 6 1.02 29.56 -9.55
CA ASP A 6 2.16 29.21 -8.69
C ASP A 6 2.44 27.70 -8.70
N CYS A 7 3.39 27.29 -9.54
CA CYS A 7 3.92 25.92 -9.57
C CYS A 7 4.97 25.67 -8.48
N SER A 8 5.20 26.60 -7.55
CA SER A 8 6.06 26.39 -6.39
C SER A 8 5.42 25.53 -5.30
N THR A 9 4.08 25.35 -5.33
CA THR A 9 3.36 24.59 -4.29
C THR A 9 3.91 23.18 -4.14
N SER A 10 4.10 22.75 -2.89
CA SER A 10 4.52 21.40 -2.56
C SER A 10 3.40 20.39 -2.83
N PHE A 11 3.76 19.15 -3.11
CA PHE A 11 2.78 18.08 -3.26
C PHE A 11 2.13 17.75 -1.89
N PRO A 12 0.80 17.58 -1.82
CA PRO A 12 0.11 17.11 -0.63
C PRO A 12 0.74 15.86 0.02
N SER A 13 1.16 14.88 -0.79
CA SER A 13 1.88 13.69 -0.32
C SER A 13 3.23 14.02 0.32
N LEU A 14 3.98 14.97 -0.23
CA LEU A 14 5.23 15.42 0.35
C LEU A 14 5.01 16.15 1.68
N GLU A 15 3.98 16.98 1.78
CA GLU A 15 3.60 17.63 3.04
C GLU A 15 3.13 16.61 4.09
N PHE A 16 2.43 15.56 3.67
CA PHE A 16 2.08 14.45 4.53
C PHE A 16 3.32 13.76 5.10
N TYR A 17 4.31 13.42 4.27
CA TYR A 17 5.56 12.80 4.74
C TYR A 17 6.37 13.70 5.66
N LYS A 18 6.42 15.01 5.39
CA LYS A 18 7.06 15.98 6.32
C LYS A 18 6.42 15.96 7.71
N LYS A 19 5.10 15.74 7.80
CA LYS A 19 4.41 15.59 9.11
C LYS A 19 4.80 14.28 9.79
N LEU A 20 4.96 13.18 9.05
CA LEU A 20 5.39 11.88 9.59
C LEU A 20 6.85 11.89 10.06
N ASP A 21 7.72 12.57 9.32
CA ASP A 21 9.16 12.65 9.63
C ASP A 21 9.49 13.64 10.76
N LYS A 22 8.50 14.44 11.19
CA LYS A 22 8.68 15.41 12.26
C LYS A 22 9.08 14.69 13.55
N LYS A 23 10.22 15.08 14.11
CA LYS A 23 10.64 14.55 15.42
C LYS A 23 9.74 15.10 16.53
N PRO A 24 9.30 14.25 17.47
CA PRO A 24 8.50 14.71 18.59
C PRO A 24 9.34 15.59 19.53
N PRO A 25 8.86 16.79 19.89
CA PRO A 25 9.57 17.65 20.83
C PRO A 25 9.66 17.03 22.24
N TYR A 26 8.66 16.21 22.60
CA TYR A 26 8.59 15.52 23.88
C TYR A 26 8.18 14.06 23.69
N THR A 27 9.15 13.14 23.74
CA THR A 27 8.90 11.69 23.57
C THR A 27 8.20 11.05 24.77
N PHE A 28 8.31 11.65 25.96
CA PHE A 28 7.71 11.12 27.19
C PHE A 28 6.19 10.91 27.07
N VAL A 29 5.49 11.81 26.35
CA VAL A 29 4.03 11.72 26.12
C VAL A 29 3.66 10.45 25.34
N TYR A 30 4.58 9.97 24.49
CA TYR A 30 4.36 8.81 23.63
C TYR A 30 4.94 7.50 24.20
N LYS A 31 5.76 7.59 25.27
CA LYS A 31 6.34 6.43 25.95
C LYS A 31 5.31 5.37 26.34
N PRO A 32 4.10 5.70 26.85
CA PRO A 32 3.09 4.68 27.19
C PRO A 32 2.62 3.86 25.98
N PHE A 33 2.56 4.44 24.79
CA PHE A 33 2.19 3.70 23.57
C PHE A 33 3.33 2.82 23.08
N CYS A 34 4.58 3.22 23.30
CA CYS A 34 5.76 2.59 22.75
C CYS A 34 6.49 1.62 23.70
N GLN A 35 5.90 1.26 24.85
CA GLN A 35 6.58 0.46 25.89
C GLN A 35 7.10 -0.87 25.34
N ASN A 36 6.27 -1.59 24.58
CA ASN A 36 6.61 -2.89 24.01
C ASN A 36 7.59 -2.80 22.83
N ILE A 37 7.89 -1.61 22.30
CA ILE A 37 8.86 -1.46 21.21
C ILE A 37 10.29 -1.64 21.72
N SER A 38 10.53 -1.35 23.00
CA SER A 38 11.84 -1.55 23.63
C SER A 38 12.32 -3.01 23.67
N THR A 39 11.44 -3.97 23.38
CA THR A 39 11.79 -5.39 23.27
C THR A 39 12.23 -5.81 21.87
N LEU A 40 11.95 -5.01 20.84
CA LEU A 40 12.61 -5.17 19.54
C LEU A 40 14.09 -4.88 19.75
N GLU A 41 14.98 -5.63 19.07
CA GLU A 41 16.45 -5.50 19.13
C GLU A 41 16.91 -4.06 19.42
N SER A 42 18.03 -3.89 20.15
CA SER A 42 18.54 -2.61 20.71
C SER A 42 18.75 -1.44 19.72
N ASP A 43 18.33 -1.59 18.46
CA ASP A 43 18.22 -0.54 17.47
C ASP A 43 17.17 0.52 17.86
N SER A 44 17.70 1.67 18.28
CA SER A 44 16.91 2.84 18.69
C SER A 44 16.07 3.45 17.56
N ARG A 45 16.24 3.02 16.30
CA ARG A 45 15.43 3.50 15.18
C ARG A 45 13.98 3.00 15.26
N TYR A 46 13.73 1.82 15.82
CA TYR A 46 12.35 1.33 16.01
C TYR A 46 11.59 2.17 17.03
N ILE A 47 12.23 2.58 18.12
CA ILE A 47 11.60 3.44 19.12
C ILE A 47 11.36 4.86 18.57
N ASP A 48 12.28 5.39 17.76
CA ASP A 48 12.08 6.68 17.06
C ASP A 48 10.88 6.61 16.10
N LEU A 49 10.77 5.54 15.32
CA LEU A 49 9.62 5.29 14.44
C LEU A 49 8.31 5.23 15.24
N CYS A 50 8.29 4.51 16.36
CA CYS A 50 7.11 4.44 17.22
C CYS A 50 6.66 5.82 17.69
N TYR A 51 7.60 6.66 18.15
CA TYR A 51 7.27 8.00 18.61
C TYR A 51 6.73 8.90 17.49
N LYS A 52 7.27 8.80 16.27
CA LYS A 52 6.74 9.51 15.09
C LYS A 52 5.31 9.08 14.76
N VAL A 53 5.04 7.78 14.71
CA VAL A 53 3.70 7.23 14.47
C VAL A 53 2.73 7.71 15.55
N ALA A 54 3.12 7.61 16.82
CA ALA A 54 2.29 8.01 17.94
C ALA A 54 2.01 9.52 17.94
N GLN A 55 3.02 10.34 17.65
CA GLN A 55 2.85 11.78 17.51
C GLN A 55 1.88 12.12 16.37
N TYR A 56 2.11 11.59 15.17
CA TYR A 56 1.28 11.90 14.02
C TYR A 56 -0.19 11.56 14.31
N LEU A 57 -0.47 10.36 14.79
CA LEU A 57 -1.83 9.91 15.05
C LEU A 57 -2.52 10.71 16.17
N THR A 58 -1.82 11.04 17.25
CA THR A 58 -2.40 11.81 18.36
C THR A 58 -2.69 13.26 17.95
N VAL A 59 -1.75 13.92 17.27
CA VAL A 59 -1.93 15.28 16.73
C VAL A 59 -3.05 15.30 15.69
N ASN A 60 -3.02 14.38 14.72
CA ASN A 60 -4.05 14.30 13.69
C ASN A 60 -5.45 14.08 14.27
N SER A 61 -5.59 13.27 15.31
CA SER A 61 -6.89 13.05 15.99
C SER A 61 -7.45 14.33 16.62
N SER A 62 -6.57 15.24 17.06
CA SER A 62 -6.96 16.52 17.66
C SER A 62 -7.30 17.54 16.58
N ASP A 63 -6.47 17.62 15.54
CA ASP A 63 -6.59 18.63 14.49
C ASP A 63 -7.73 18.33 13.49
N ASN A 64 -8.14 17.07 13.35
CA ASN A 64 -9.08 16.62 12.32
C ASN A 64 -10.34 15.97 12.91
N ASP A 65 -10.79 16.44 14.08
CA ASP A 65 -12.03 15.96 14.72
C ASP A 65 -12.11 14.42 14.76
N LYS A 66 -11.02 13.80 15.23
CA LYS A 66 -10.90 12.35 15.41
C LYS A 66 -11.11 11.54 14.12
N LYS A 67 -10.82 12.14 12.96
CA LYS A 67 -10.91 11.53 11.63
C LYS A 67 -9.53 11.39 10.99
N ILE A 68 -9.33 10.28 10.28
CA ILE A 68 -8.28 10.11 9.28
C ILE A 68 -8.97 9.50 8.05
N SER A 69 -8.65 10.01 6.88
CA SER A 69 -9.22 9.51 5.63
C SER A 69 -8.53 8.24 5.18
N CYS A 70 -9.18 7.47 4.30
CA CYS A 70 -8.65 6.20 3.84
C CYS A 70 -7.32 6.34 3.06
N ASN A 71 -7.13 7.36 2.21
CA ASN A 71 -5.84 7.49 1.50
C ASN A 71 -4.70 7.82 2.47
N HIS A 72 -4.91 8.76 3.41
CA HIS A 72 -3.90 9.07 4.45
C HIS A 72 -3.61 7.85 5.32
N CYS A 73 -4.62 7.05 5.66
CA CYS A 73 -4.44 5.81 6.41
C CYS A 73 -3.55 4.82 5.65
N ASN A 74 -3.86 4.54 4.39
CA ASN A 74 -3.07 3.62 3.57
C ASN A 74 -1.64 4.14 3.40
N LEU A 75 -1.45 5.43 3.13
CA LEU A 75 -0.12 6.04 3.02
C LEU A 75 0.67 5.93 4.32
N LEU A 76 0.03 6.13 5.48
CA LEU A 76 0.67 5.93 6.78
C LEU A 76 1.16 4.48 6.92
N ILE A 77 0.32 3.50 6.58
CA ILE A 77 0.65 2.07 6.68
C ILE A 77 1.85 1.72 5.77
N TYR A 78 1.81 2.13 4.50
CA TYR A 78 2.94 1.88 3.59
C TYR A 78 4.21 2.63 3.99
N TRP A 79 4.08 3.85 4.54
CA TRP A 79 5.22 4.59 5.06
C TRP A 79 5.84 3.87 6.27
N ILE A 80 5.03 3.38 7.22
CA ILE A 80 5.51 2.56 8.35
C ILE A 80 6.28 1.34 7.84
N PHE A 81 5.72 0.63 6.87
CA PHE A 81 6.38 -0.53 6.28
C PHE A 81 7.73 -0.17 5.64
N ASP A 82 7.77 0.89 4.85
CA ASP A 82 8.99 1.39 4.20
C ASP A 82 10.07 1.76 5.24
N GLN A 83 9.70 2.44 6.32
CA GLN A 83 10.62 2.74 7.43
C GLN A 83 11.18 1.47 8.07
N ILE A 84 10.34 0.47 8.35
CA ILE A 84 10.76 -0.79 8.97
C ILE A 84 11.65 -1.60 8.03
N ASN A 85 11.31 -1.64 6.74
CA ASN A 85 12.12 -2.28 5.71
C ASN A 85 13.53 -1.64 5.63
N ASN A 86 13.61 -0.31 5.71
CA ASN A 86 14.88 0.42 5.73
C ASN A 86 15.68 0.18 7.02
N ILE A 87 15.05 0.19 8.19
CA ILE A 87 15.70 -0.13 9.48
C ILE A 87 16.27 -1.55 9.46
N SER A 88 15.49 -2.49 8.94
CA SER A 88 15.84 -3.91 8.83
C SER A 88 16.83 -4.21 7.69
N ALA A 89 17.20 -3.24 6.87
CA ALA A 89 17.99 -3.45 5.65
C ALA A 89 17.43 -4.54 4.73
N GLY A 90 16.11 -4.68 4.67
CA GLY A 90 15.41 -5.72 3.90
C GLY A 90 15.41 -7.12 4.53
N ASP A 91 15.91 -7.29 5.75
CA ASP A 91 15.83 -8.55 6.50
C ASP A 91 14.36 -8.89 6.82
N THR A 92 13.84 -9.94 6.18
CA THR A 92 12.44 -10.34 6.30
C THR A 92 12.07 -10.77 7.71
N ASP A 93 12.97 -11.43 8.45
CA ASP A 93 12.66 -11.92 9.79
C ASP A 93 12.53 -10.74 10.75
N LYS A 94 13.43 -9.76 10.65
CA LYS A 94 13.33 -8.51 11.42
C LYS A 94 12.07 -7.71 11.08
N ILE A 95 11.70 -7.64 9.81
CA ILE A 95 10.47 -6.99 9.36
C ILE A 95 9.24 -7.68 9.97
N HIS A 96 9.16 -9.02 9.87
CA HIS A 96 8.02 -9.79 10.40
C HIS A 96 7.91 -9.70 11.93
N VAL A 97 9.02 -9.47 12.63
CA VAL A 97 9.01 -9.21 14.07
C VAL A 97 8.61 -7.76 14.37
N ALA A 98 9.18 -6.76 13.71
CA ALA A 98 8.96 -5.35 14.06
C ALA A 98 7.61 -4.79 13.61
N TYR A 99 7.12 -5.21 12.43
CA TYR A 99 5.92 -4.66 11.81
C TYR A 99 4.64 -4.84 12.66
N PRO A 100 4.37 -6.03 13.23
CA PRO A 100 3.20 -6.21 14.11
C PRO A 100 3.26 -5.35 15.38
N TYR A 101 4.45 -5.12 15.94
CA TYR A 101 4.62 -4.28 17.13
C TYR A 101 4.22 -2.83 16.86
N ILE A 102 4.67 -2.23 15.76
CA ILE A 102 4.24 -0.88 15.36
C ILE A 102 2.77 -0.86 14.95
N GLY A 103 2.28 -1.94 14.32
CA GLY A 103 0.85 -2.13 14.03
C GLY A 103 -0.01 -2.05 15.29
N ASN A 104 0.40 -2.71 16.37
CA ASN A 104 -0.29 -2.65 17.66
C ASN A 104 -0.30 -1.24 18.26
N VAL A 105 0.81 -0.49 18.14
CA VAL A 105 0.87 0.93 18.56
C VAL A 105 -0.19 1.75 17.81
N MET A 106 -0.22 1.62 16.48
CA MET A 106 -1.20 2.32 15.65
C MET A 106 -2.63 1.93 16.04
N SER A 107 -2.97 0.65 16.13
CA SER A 107 -4.30 0.18 16.51
C SER A 107 -4.73 0.67 17.90
N ASN A 108 -3.83 0.69 18.88
CA ASN A 108 -4.14 1.20 20.23
C ASN A 108 -4.48 2.69 20.22
N ILE A 109 -3.75 3.50 19.45
CA ILE A 109 -4.00 4.94 19.33
C ILE A 109 -5.28 5.21 18.54
N MET A 110 -5.51 4.46 17.45
CA MET A 110 -6.74 4.52 16.66
C MET A 110 -7.97 4.25 17.54
N ASN A 111 -7.96 3.15 18.29
CA ASN A 111 -9.07 2.79 19.19
C ASN A 111 -9.30 3.81 20.31
N LYS A 112 -8.24 4.49 20.78
CA LYS A 112 -8.32 5.43 21.89
C LYS A 112 -8.78 6.83 21.49
N TYR A 113 -8.38 7.30 20.31
CA TYR A 113 -8.53 8.71 19.95
C TYR A 113 -9.40 8.97 18.72
N TYR A 114 -9.68 7.96 17.90
CA TYR A 114 -10.45 8.13 16.68
C TYR A 114 -11.89 7.66 16.87
N ASP A 115 -12.81 8.28 16.13
CA ASP A 115 -14.21 7.87 16.10
C ASP A 115 -14.38 6.77 15.05
N VAL A 116 -14.81 5.58 15.50
CA VAL A 116 -15.04 4.41 14.65
C VAL A 116 -16.11 4.64 13.57
N ASN A 117 -17.00 5.62 13.76
CA ASN A 117 -18.02 5.98 12.78
C ASN A 117 -17.52 7.02 11.77
N LYS A 118 -16.42 7.72 12.06
CA LYS A 118 -15.82 8.73 11.17
C LYS A 118 -14.60 8.24 10.41
N SER A 119 -13.92 7.22 10.95
CA SER A 119 -12.66 6.70 10.43
C SER A 119 -12.60 5.18 10.52
N HIS A 120 -12.41 4.54 9.37
CA HIS A 120 -12.10 3.11 9.27
C HIS A 120 -10.66 2.92 8.81
N CYS A 121 -9.71 3.36 9.64
CA CYS A 121 -8.29 3.11 9.40
C CYS A 121 -7.84 1.86 10.14
N VAL A 122 -7.74 0.75 9.41
CA VAL A 122 -7.34 -0.56 9.94
C VAL A 122 -5.93 -0.88 9.45
N PHE A 123 -5.03 -1.15 10.39
CA PHE A 123 -3.66 -1.55 10.06
C PHE A 123 -3.65 -2.84 9.25
N ASP A 124 -2.97 -2.82 8.10
CA ASP A 124 -2.86 -3.99 7.23
C ASP A 124 -1.59 -4.77 7.59
N PHE A 125 -1.78 -5.86 8.34
CA PHE A 125 -0.70 -6.77 8.73
C PHE A 125 -0.14 -7.59 7.56
N GLU A 126 -0.79 -7.57 6.39
CA GLU A 126 -0.40 -8.35 5.23
C GLU A 126 0.57 -7.64 4.28
N VAL A 127 0.88 -6.35 4.53
CA VAL A 127 1.79 -5.55 3.70
C VAL A 127 3.18 -6.17 3.53
N PRO A 128 3.82 -6.78 4.56
CA PRO A 128 5.10 -7.47 4.39
C PRO A 128 5.09 -8.59 3.35
N TYR A 129 3.93 -9.16 3.05
CA TYR A 129 3.75 -10.23 2.06
C TYR A 129 3.26 -9.73 0.70
N ASP A 130 3.08 -8.42 0.53
CA ASP A 130 2.54 -7.83 -0.69
C ASP A 130 3.67 -7.37 -1.63
N ASN A 131 3.93 -8.15 -2.67
CA ASN A 131 4.95 -7.81 -3.68
C ASN A 131 4.68 -6.48 -4.42
N TYR A 132 3.47 -5.93 -4.33
CA TYR A 132 3.08 -4.70 -5.02
C TYR A 132 2.88 -3.51 -4.08
N TRP A 133 3.33 -3.60 -2.82
CA TRP A 133 3.13 -2.53 -1.83
C TRP A 133 3.66 -1.17 -2.31
N LYS A 134 4.79 -1.12 -3.04
CA LYS A 134 5.35 0.13 -3.59
C LYS A 134 4.43 0.77 -4.62
N ALA A 135 3.91 -0.03 -5.54
CA ALA A 135 2.96 0.43 -6.55
C ALA A 135 1.67 0.95 -5.91
N LYS A 136 1.19 0.27 -4.85
CA LYS A 136 0.05 0.75 -4.07
C LYS A 136 0.35 2.05 -3.32
N LYS A 137 1.53 2.17 -2.70
CA LYS A 137 1.99 3.43 -2.07
C LYS A 137 1.97 4.58 -3.09
N GLU A 138 2.60 4.39 -4.25
CA GLU A 138 2.63 5.39 -5.33
C GLU A 138 1.23 5.74 -5.86
N PHE A 139 0.31 4.76 -5.92
CA PHE A 139 -1.09 5.00 -6.26
C PHE A 139 -1.75 5.98 -5.27
N TYR A 140 -1.62 5.73 -3.96
CA TYR A 140 -2.23 6.62 -2.96
C TYR A 140 -1.55 8.00 -2.90
N GLU A 141 -0.25 8.09 -3.20
CA GLU A 141 0.45 9.38 -3.34
C GLU A 141 -0.14 10.17 -4.51
N TYR A 142 -0.34 9.51 -5.65
CA TYR A 142 -0.98 10.11 -6.81
C TYR A 142 -2.42 10.55 -6.49
N CYS A 143 -3.21 9.74 -5.77
CA CYS A 143 -4.56 10.13 -5.33
C CYS A 143 -4.55 11.45 -4.54
N LEU A 144 -3.59 11.58 -3.61
CA LEU A 144 -3.50 12.74 -2.74
C LEU A 144 -3.03 13.99 -3.49
N ASP A 145 -2.17 13.80 -4.50
CA ASP A 145 -1.61 14.87 -5.33
C ASP A 145 -2.48 15.22 -6.55
N TYR A 146 -3.53 14.43 -6.82
CA TYR A 146 -4.32 14.49 -8.06
C TYR A 146 -4.80 15.90 -8.40
N ASN A 147 -5.36 16.62 -7.43
CA ASN A 147 -5.90 17.96 -7.69
C ASN A 147 -4.83 18.96 -8.11
N GLU A 148 -3.67 18.92 -7.45
CA GLU A 148 -2.54 19.78 -7.77
C GLU A 148 -1.97 19.43 -9.16
N ILE A 149 -1.85 18.13 -9.46
CA ILE A 149 -1.42 17.65 -10.77
C ILE A 149 -2.40 18.11 -11.85
N ASN A 150 -3.69 17.83 -11.69
CA ASN A 150 -4.70 18.12 -12.70
C ASN A 150 -4.87 19.63 -12.96
N ALA A 151 -4.73 20.47 -11.92
CA ALA A 151 -4.79 21.92 -12.07
C ALA A 151 -3.58 22.50 -12.83
N LYS A 152 -2.41 21.86 -12.75
CA LYS A 152 -1.13 22.44 -13.19
C LYS A 152 -0.44 21.72 -14.35
N LYS A 153 -0.81 20.47 -14.66
CA LYS A 153 -0.15 19.65 -15.71
C LYS A 153 -0.23 20.24 -17.12
N SER A 154 -1.27 21.05 -17.41
CA SER A 154 -1.45 21.73 -18.69
C SER A 154 -0.65 23.03 -18.83
N LEU A 155 -0.13 23.58 -17.72
CA LEU A 155 0.65 24.80 -17.73
C LEU A 155 2.01 24.54 -18.38
N LYS A 156 2.48 25.47 -19.21
CA LYS A 156 3.73 25.35 -20.00
C LYS A 156 4.92 26.08 -19.38
N TYR A 157 4.83 26.47 -18.11
CA TYR A 157 5.96 27.06 -17.40
C TYR A 157 6.94 25.95 -16.96
N PRO A 158 8.27 26.17 -17.06
CA PRO A 158 9.27 25.18 -16.66
C PRO A 158 9.10 24.68 -15.22
N GLU A 159 8.69 25.56 -14.30
CA GLU A 159 8.48 25.21 -12.88
C GLU A 159 7.33 24.19 -12.69
N CYS A 160 6.44 24.08 -13.67
CA CYS A 160 5.31 23.15 -13.65
C CYS A 160 5.66 21.76 -14.20
N ASP A 161 6.86 21.54 -14.71
CA ASP A 161 7.25 20.26 -15.32
C ASP A 161 7.17 19.09 -14.34
N LYS A 162 7.29 19.35 -13.03
CA LYS A 162 7.07 18.35 -11.98
C LYS A 162 5.64 17.77 -11.99
N TYR A 163 4.64 18.53 -12.42
CA TYR A 163 3.25 18.08 -12.51
C TYR A 163 3.00 17.32 -13.81
N ARG A 164 3.55 17.80 -14.94
CA ARG A 164 3.44 17.14 -16.25
C ARG A 164 4.08 15.76 -16.26
N ASN A 165 5.25 15.65 -15.62
CA ASN A 165 6.05 14.44 -15.54
C ASN A 165 5.83 13.71 -14.20
N TYR A 166 4.69 13.92 -13.53
CA TYR A 166 4.46 13.32 -12.22
C TYR A 166 4.38 11.78 -12.33
N LEU A 167 3.48 11.28 -13.19
CA LEU A 167 3.27 9.84 -13.37
C LEU A 167 4.51 9.13 -13.93
N THR A 168 5.29 9.79 -14.80
CA THR A 168 6.54 9.22 -15.33
C THR A 168 7.58 8.93 -14.24
N LYS A 169 7.45 9.57 -13.07
CA LYS A 169 8.31 9.34 -11.90
C LYS A 169 7.78 8.25 -10.95
N LYS A 170 6.56 7.74 -11.18
CA LYS A 170 5.94 6.68 -10.38
C LYS A 170 6.17 5.32 -11.04
N THR A 171 7.42 4.86 -10.96
CA THR A 171 7.88 3.71 -11.76
C THR A 171 7.24 2.39 -11.31
N ASP A 172 7.02 2.20 -10.01
CA ASP A 172 6.40 0.97 -9.50
C ASP A 172 4.92 0.93 -9.89
N LEU A 173 4.23 2.08 -9.83
CA LEU A 173 2.85 2.24 -10.27
C LEU A 173 2.72 1.91 -11.75
N LEU A 174 3.56 2.51 -12.60
CA LEU A 174 3.57 2.26 -14.04
C LEU A 174 3.80 0.78 -14.37
N ALA A 175 4.74 0.14 -13.68
CA ALA A 175 5.09 -1.27 -13.91
C ALA A 175 3.99 -2.26 -13.46
N HIS A 176 3.24 -1.91 -12.41
CA HIS A 176 2.38 -2.86 -11.71
C HIS A 176 0.91 -2.44 -11.61
N PHE A 177 0.48 -1.42 -12.34
CA PHE A 177 -0.88 -0.88 -12.24
C PHE A 177 -1.97 -1.93 -12.45
N LYS A 178 -1.88 -2.73 -13.52
CA LYS A 178 -2.88 -3.77 -13.81
C LYS A 178 -2.91 -4.86 -12.72
N GLN A 179 -1.75 -5.20 -12.16
CA GLN A 179 -1.60 -6.21 -11.12
C GLN A 179 -2.22 -5.72 -9.81
N ILE A 180 -2.03 -4.46 -9.43
CA ILE A 180 -2.67 -3.92 -8.22
C ILE A 180 -4.19 -3.85 -8.38
N LEU A 181 -4.72 -3.54 -9.57
CA LEU A 181 -6.18 -3.53 -9.79
C LEU A 181 -6.83 -4.92 -9.80
N SER A 182 -6.09 -5.92 -10.24
CA SER A 182 -6.56 -7.32 -10.29
C SER A 182 -6.38 -8.04 -8.95
N GLY A 183 -5.66 -7.44 -8.02
CA GLY A 183 -5.34 -8.03 -6.72
C GLY A 183 -6.48 -7.92 -5.72
N ASN A 184 -6.82 -9.03 -5.07
CA ASN A 184 -7.81 -9.08 -3.98
C ASN A 184 -7.43 -8.22 -2.75
N LYS A 185 -6.14 -7.90 -2.58
CA LYS A 185 -5.62 -7.07 -1.47
C LYS A 185 -5.58 -5.57 -1.78
N PHE A 186 -6.08 -5.12 -2.93
CA PHE A 186 -6.16 -3.69 -3.22
C PHE A 186 -7.48 -3.12 -2.69
N LYS A 187 -7.43 -2.48 -1.52
CA LYS A 187 -8.59 -1.85 -0.90
C LYS A 187 -8.82 -0.46 -1.49
N LYS A 188 -9.77 -0.34 -2.41
CA LYS A 188 -10.21 0.96 -2.91
C LYS A 188 -10.77 1.77 -1.74
N CYS A 189 -10.30 3.01 -1.59
CA CYS A 189 -10.87 3.91 -0.62
C CYS A 189 -12.29 4.30 -1.07
N PRO A 190 -13.31 4.16 -0.21
CA PRO A 190 -14.64 4.55 -0.57
C PRO A 190 -14.69 6.06 -0.81
N HIS A 191 -15.47 6.43 -1.81
CA HIS A 191 -15.67 7.80 -2.27
C HIS A 191 -16.27 8.73 -1.21
N SER A 192 -16.88 8.15 -0.17
CA SER A 192 -17.57 8.83 0.93
C SER A 192 -16.64 9.50 1.95
N ASP A 193 -15.34 9.25 1.89
CA ASP A 193 -14.41 9.70 2.94
C ASP A 193 -14.07 11.21 2.84
N GLY A 194 -14.64 11.91 1.86
CA GLY A 194 -14.38 13.33 1.58
C GLY A 194 -13.08 13.56 0.81
N GLU A 195 -12.44 12.49 0.33
CA GLU A 195 -11.30 12.56 -0.58
C GLU A 195 -11.77 12.46 -2.03
N ASN A 196 -11.04 13.15 -2.91
CA ASN A 196 -11.47 13.47 -4.27
C ASN A 196 -12.17 12.33 -5.00
N LEU A 197 -13.34 12.68 -5.56
CA LEU A 197 -14.11 11.80 -6.45
C LEU A 197 -13.30 11.23 -7.63
N LYS A 198 -12.14 11.81 -7.92
CA LYS A 198 -11.34 11.63 -9.13
C LYS A 198 -10.14 10.71 -8.98
N CYS A 199 -9.88 10.12 -7.80
CA CYS A 199 -8.94 8.98 -7.72
C CYS A 199 -9.64 7.66 -8.04
N ASN A 200 -10.40 7.63 -9.14
CA ASN A 200 -10.96 6.41 -9.66
C ASN A 200 -9.86 5.65 -10.42
N PRO A 201 -9.57 4.38 -10.09
CA PRO A 201 -8.60 3.59 -10.83
C PRO A 201 -8.81 3.55 -12.35
N ASN A 202 -10.04 3.67 -12.84
CA ASN A 202 -10.30 3.69 -14.27
C ASN A 202 -9.79 4.99 -14.92
N ASP A 203 -10.02 6.14 -14.28
CA ASP A 203 -9.53 7.44 -14.77
C ASP A 203 -7.99 7.46 -14.82
N ILE A 204 -7.36 6.79 -13.85
CA ILE A 204 -5.91 6.63 -13.79
C ILE A 204 -5.43 5.67 -14.87
N LEU A 205 -6.15 4.56 -15.11
CA LEU A 205 -5.83 3.64 -16.20
C LEU A 205 -5.81 4.37 -17.54
N ASP A 206 -6.79 5.24 -17.77
CA ASP A 206 -6.91 6.01 -19.00
C ASP A 206 -5.76 7.02 -19.14
N GLU A 207 -5.37 7.70 -18.06
CA GLU A 207 -4.21 8.60 -18.07
C GLU A 207 -2.89 7.85 -18.29
N LEU A 208 -2.71 6.69 -17.64
CA LEU A 208 -1.51 5.87 -17.80
C LEU A 208 -1.42 5.28 -19.21
N SER A 209 -2.54 4.86 -19.81
CA SER A 209 -2.58 4.30 -21.16
C SER A 209 -2.18 5.31 -22.25
N GLN A 210 -2.23 6.61 -21.95
CA GLN A 210 -1.78 7.68 -22.85
C GLN A 210 -0.26 7.93 -22.78
N LEU A 211 0.45 7.33 -21.81
CA LEU A 211 1.91 7.45 -21.71
C LEU A 211 2.58 6.51 -22.71
N LYS A 212 3.50 7.04 -23.52
CA LYS A 212 4.22 6.30 -24.58
C LYS A 212 4.96 5.05 -24.08
N ASP A 213 5.35 5.05 -22.80
CA ASP A 213 6.12 3.98 -22.16
C ASP A 213 5.32 3.20 -21.11
N PHE A 214 3.99 3.31 -21.10
CA PHE A 214 3.19 2.43 -20.26
C PHE A 214 3.41 1.00 -20.74
N PRO A 215 3.86 0.07 -19.89
CA PRO A 215 4.06 -1.31 -20.29
C PRO A 215 2.69 -1.88 -20.64
N GLU A 216 2.36 -1.78 -21.92
CA GLU A 216 1.24 -2.45 -22.52
C GLU A 216 1.57 -3.93 -22.39
N THR A 217 1.06 -4.57 -21.34
CA THR A 217 0.99 -6.03 -21.32
C THR A 217 0.12 -6.37 -22.51
N ARG A 218 0.75 -6.63 -23.66
CA ARG A 218 0.14 -7.24 -24.84
C ARG A 218 -0.27 -8.65 -24.45
N ASN A 219 -1.35 -8.75 -23.70
CA ASN A 219 -2.17 -9.94 -23.69
C ASN A 219 -3.23 -9.68 -24.75
N HIS A 220 -3.12 -10.43 -25.85
CA HIS A 220 -4.24 -10.74 -26.72
C HIS A 220 -5.45 -11.11 -25.85
N LEU A 221 -6.33 -10.16 -25.59
CA LEU A 221 -7.74 -10.47 -25.40
C LEU A 221 -8.32 -10.54 -26.82
N ALA A 222 -8.04 -11.65 -27.49
CA ALA A 222 -8.97 -12.13 -28.48
C ALA A 222 -10.23 -12.52 -27.69
N ASP A 223 -11.22 -11.64 -27.79
CA ASP A 223 -12.63 -11.98 -27.94
C ASP A 223 -13.02 -13.40 -27.50
N GLU A 224 -13.54 -13.53 -26.28
CA GLU A 224 -14.46 -14.62 -25.93
C GLU A 224 -15.55 -14.09 -25.00
N SER A 225 -16.20 -13.03 -25.48
CA SER A 225 -17.57 -12.67 -25.12
C SER A 225 -18.51 -13.19 -26.21
N SER A 226 -18.43 -14.49 -26.54
CA SER A 226 -19.46 -15.23 -27.28
C SER A 226 -18.99 -16.68 -27.45
N ASN A 227 -19.59 -17.61 -26.69
CA ASN A 227 -20.08 -18.92 -27.14
C ASN A 227 -20.22 -19.91 -25.97
N LEU A 228 -21.25 -19.65 -25.15
CA LEU A 228 -21.98 -20.74 -24.52
C LEU A 228 -22.87 -21.39 -25.60
N PHE A 229 -22.35 -22.33 -26.40
CA PHE A 229 -23.18 -23.24 -27.20
C PHE A 229 -22.47 -24.58 -27.44
N LEU A 230 -23.01 -25.61 -26.79
CA LEU A 230 -23.06 -27.05 -27.12
C LEU A 230 -22.20 -27.57 -28.29
N GLY A 231 -21.46 -28.66 -28.06
CA GLY A 231 -21.09 -29.56 -29.16
C GLY A 231 -19.98 -30.55 -28.88
N LEU A 232 -20.33 -31.71 -28.31
CA LEU A 232 -19.53 -32.94 -28.41
C LEU A 232 -19.15 -33.24 -29.88
N SER A 233 -17.87 -33.57 -30.18
CA SER A 233 -17.53 -34.71 -31.04
C SER A 233 -16.00 -35.02 -31.14
N LYS A 234 -15.66 -36.24 -30.68
CA LYS A 234 -14.71 -37.26 -31.18
C LYS A 234 -13.27 -36.93 -31.67
N LYS A 235 -12.34 -37.52 -30.90
CA LYS A 235 -11.37 -38.62 -31.21
C LYS A 235 -10.17 -38.43 -32.17
N ASN A 236 -9.02 -38.78 -31.57
CA ASN A 236 -7.86 -39.56 -32.05
C ASN A 236 -6.83 -38.87 -32.94
N THR A 237 -5.57 -38.75 -32.47
CA THR A 237 -4.51 -39.79 -32.59
C THR A 237 -3.27 -39.40 -31.79
N ALA A 238 -2.63 -40.39 -31.17
CA ALA A 238 -1.37 -40.28 -30.44
C ALA A 238 -0.17 -40.25 -31.40
N THR A 239 0.94 -39.61 -31.01
CA THR A 239 2.28 -40.22 -30.97
C THR A 239 3.18 -39.39 -30.04
N ALA A 240 3.92 -40.08 -29.17
CA ALA A 240 4.78 -39.53 -28.13
C ALA A 240 6.15 -39.09 -28.66
N ALA A 241 6.70 -38.02 -28.07
CA ALA A 241 8.14 -37.84 -27.92
C ALA A 241 8.39 -37.12 -26.59
N SER A 242 9.05 -37.82 -25.68
CA SER A 242 9.47 -37.39 -24.35
C SER A 242 10.59 -36.35 -24.44
N VAL A 243 10.37 -35.18 -23.85
CA VAL A 243 11.45 -34.29 -23.39
C VAL A 243 11.15 -33.95 -21.93
N ALA A 244 12.14 -34.19 -21.07
CA ALA A 244 12.06 -34.04 -19.62
C ALA A 244 11.57 -32.64 -19.23
N GLY A 245 10.31 -32.54 -18.83
CA GLY A 245 9.75 -31.35 -18.21
C GLY A 245 10.04 -31.36 -16.71
N VAL A 246 10.81 -30.37 -16.26
CA VAL A 246 10.85 -29.99 -14.84
C VAL A 246 9.41 -29.66 -14.44
N SER A 247 8.83 -30.51 -13.61
CA SER A 247 7.41 -30.46 -13.27
C SER A 247 7.09 -29.19 -12.48
N LEU A 248 6.34 -28.27 -13.09
CA LEU A 248 5.73 -27.10 -12.44
C LEU A 248 4.87 -27.48 -11.21
N LEU A 249 4.49 -28.76 -11.06
CA LEU A 249 3.82 -29.28 -9.87
C LEU A 249 4.72 -29.31 -8.63
N GLY A 250 6.04 -29.38 -8.77
CA GLY A 250 6.98 -29.38 -7.64
C GLY A 250 7.04 -28.01 -6.94
N LEU A 251 6.97 -26.92 -7.70
CA LEU A 251 6.98 -25.56 -7.18
C LEU A 251 5.64 -25.16 -6.55
N THR A 252 4.51 -25.61 -7.11
CA THR A 252 3.19 -25.34 -6.52
C THR A 252 2.99 -26.12 -5.23
N LEU A 253 3.40 -27.38 -5.16
CA LEU A 253 3.32 -28.18 -3.92
C LEU A 253 4.21 -27.62 -2.80
N PHE A 254 5.43 -27.13 -3.10
CA PHE A 254 6.29 -26.53 -2.08
C PHE A 254 5.73 -25.20 -1.54
N LYS A 255 5.17 -24.36 -2.41
CA LYS A 255 4.63 -23.05 -2.03
C LYS A 255 3.33 -23.19 -1.23
N VAL A 256 2.46 -24.10 -1.64
CA VAL A 256 1.20 -24.40 -0.95
C VAL A 256 1.48 -25.03 0.42
N LYS A 257 2.40 -26.00 0.51
CA LYS A 257 2.74 -26.65 1.79
C LYS A 257 3.34 -25.66 2.80
N ARG A 258 4.15 -24.69 2.37
CA ARG A 258 4.67 -23.63 3.27
C ARG A 258 3.56 -22.72 3.79
N ILE A 259 2.66 -22.24 2.92
CA ILE A 259 1.55 -21.36 3.33
C ILE A 259 0.64 -22.06 4.36
N PHE A 260 0.33 -23.34 4.14
CA PHE A 260 -0.50 -24.11 5.08
C PHE A 260 0.18 -24.34 6.42
N ILE A 261 1.50 -24.60 6.46
CA ILE A 261 2.23 -24.78 7.73
C ILE A 261 2.24 -23.47 8.55
N TYR A 262 2.49 -22.31 7.92
CA TYR A 262 2.51 -21.03 8.64
C TYR A 262 1.12 -20.57 9.12
N GLN A 263 0.06 -20.79 8.33
CA GLN A 263 -1.31 -20.51 8.80
C GLN A 263 -1.70 -21.40 9.99
N PHE A 264 -1.20 -22.64 10.03
CA PHE A 264 -1.49 -23.57 11.11
C PHE A 264 -0.74 -23.20 12.40
N GLU A 265 0.53 -22.79 12.31
CA GLU A 265 1.27 -22.29 13.48
C GLU A 265 0.66 -21.00 14.05
N TYR A 266 0.18 -20.09 13.20
CA TYR A 266 -0.52 -18.88 13.64
C TYR A 266 -1.85 -19.18 14.37
N LEU A 267 -2.64 -20.14 13.86
CA LEU A 267 -3.86 -20.61 14.50
C LEU A 267 -3.60 -21.28 15.86
N ILE A 268 -2.50 -22.04 15.98
CA ILE A 268 -2.10 -22.65 17.25
C ILE A 268 -1.71 -21.58 18.27
N VAL A 269 -0.94 -20.57 17.87
CA VAL A 269 -0.56 -19.46 18.77
C VAL A 269 -1.79 -18.66 19.21
N LEU A 270 -2.74 -18.39 18.31
CA LEU A 270 -4.02 -17.75 18.66
C LEU A 270 -4.86 -18.59 19.63
N LEU A 271 -4.92 -19.91 19.44
CA LEU A 271 -5.64 -20.81 20.35
C LEU A 271 -5.00 -20.88 21.73
N ILE A 272 -3.66 -20.87 21.80
CA ILE A 272 -2.92 -20.84 23.07
C ILE A 272 -3.16 -19.51 23.81
N LEU A 273 -3.18 -18.38 23.10
CA LEU A 273 -3.48 -17.06 23.67
C LEU A 273 -4.95 -16.87 24.06
N SER A 274 -5.85 -17.71 23.56
CA SER A 274 -7.28 -17.68 23.91
C SER A 274 -7.61 -18.52 25.16
N TYR A 275 -6.64 -19.29 25.67
CA TYR A 275 -6.82 -20.24 26.77
C TYR A 275 -6.10 -19.82 28.08
N HIS A 276 -5.56 -18.61 28.11
CA HIS A 276 -5.00 -17.93 29.29
C HIS A 276 -5.66 -16.58 29.49
#